data_AF-A0A242M6T2-F1
#
_entry.id   AF-A0A242M6T2-F1
#
_cell.length_a   1.000
_cell.length_b   1.000
_cell.length_c   1.000
_cell.angle_alpha   90.00
_cell.angle_beta   90.00
_cell.angle_gamma   90.00
#
_symmetry.space_group_name_H-M   'P 1'
#
loop_
_entity.id
_entity.type
_entity.pdbx_description
1 polymer ?
#
loop_
_entity_poly.entity_id
_entity_poly.type
_entity_poly.pdbx_seq_one_letter_code
_entity_poly.pdbx_strand_id
1 'polypeptide(L)'
;MKHVFVKAAARLNNRAENSNQPTRERERERRMRGFSNLKRTQQYLSCFGPIRQHFALARHLLSASLYRKQLAAPFVASREFAEITQNPSSAF
;
A
#
# COMPACT_ATOMS: atom_id res chain seq x y z
N MET A 1 -40.60 14.38 21.71
CA MET A 1 -39.53 13.51 21.15
C MET A 1 -38.53 14.40 20.42
N LYS A 2 -37.37 14.72 21.01
CA LYS A 2 -36.34 15.58 20.38
C LYS A 2 -35.43 14.70 19.53
N HIS A 3 -35.46 14.85 18.21
CA HIS A 3 -34.49 14.22 17.32
C HIS A 3 -33.14 14.94 17.48
N VAL A 4 -32.16 14.26 18.09
CA VAL A 4 -30.78 14.73 18.16
C VAL A 4 -30.12 14.39 16.82
N PHE A 5 -29.96 15.40 15.97
CA PHE A 5 -29.12 15.28 14.78
C PHE A 5 -27.66 15.13 15.21
N VAL A 6 -27.15 13.90 15.18
CA VAL A 6 -25.73 13.63 15.42
C VAL A 6 -24.93 14.19 14.23
N LYS A 7 -24.01 15.11 14.56
CA LYS A 7 -23.07 15.78 13.66
C LYS A 7 -22.40 14.77 12.71
N ALA A 8 -22.39 15.08 11.41
CA ALA A 8 -21.79 14.28 10.34
C ALA A 8 -20.32 13.88 10.58
N ALA A 9 -19.61 14.59 11.45
CA ALA A 9 -18.23 14.28 11.86
C ALA A 9 -18.07 12.89 12.52
N ALA A 10 -19.12 12.35 13.15
CA ALA A 10 -19.07 11.03 13.79
C ALA A 10 -19.03 9.86 12.77
N ARG A 11 -19.38 10.09 11.50
CA ARG A 11 -19.43 9.05 10.46
C ARG A 11 -18.10 8.85 9.71
N LEU A 12 -17.09 9.68 9.97
CA LEU A 12 -15.82 9.63 9.23
C LEU A 12 -15.01 8.34 9.45
N ASN A 13 -15.36 7.54 10.46
CA ASN A 13 -14.72 6.25 10.76
C ASN A 13 -15.74 5.12 11.01
N ASN A 14 -16.85 5.09 10.25
CA ASN A 14 -17.86 4.05 10.47
C ASN A 14 -17.39 2.68 9.94
N ARG A 15 -17.00 1.79 10.88
CA ARG A 15 -16.44 0.46 10.60
C ARG A 15 -17.46 -0.50 9.98
N ALA A 16 -18.75 -0.31 10.27
CA ALA A 16 -19.85 -1.14 9.76
C ALA A 16 -20.22 -0.82 8.30
N GLU A 17 -20.09 0.44 7.87
CA GLU A 17 -20.27 0.80 6.46
C GLU A 17 -19.04 0.39 5.63
N ASN A 18 -17.83 0.57 6.20
CA ASN A 18 -16.57 0.17 5.56
C ASN A 18 -16.32 -1.35 5.50
N SER A 19 -17.18 -2.19 6.08
CA SER A 19 -17.08 -3.65 5.95
C SER A 19 -17.65 -4.18 4.64
N ASN A 20 -18.60 -3.45 4.05
CA ASN A 20 -19.31 -3.87 2.83
C ASN A 20 -18.67 -3.33 1.56
N GLN A 21 -17.69 -2.44 1.67
CA GLN A 21 -16.91 -1.99 0.52
C GLN A 21 -16.10 -3.15 -0.09
N PRO A 22 -15.94 -3.17 -1.42
CA PRO A 22 -15.07 -4.13 -2.09
C PRO A 22 -13.66 -4.11 -1.46
N THR A 23 -13.09 -5.29 -1.22
CA THR A 23 -11.76 -5.43 -0.57
C THR A 23 -10.69 -4.57 -1.24
N ARG A 24 -10.77 -4.44 -2.58
CA ARG A 24 -9.85 -3.63 -3.38
C ARG A 24 -9.97 -2.13 -3.10
N GLU A 25 -11.18 -1.63 -2.92
CA GLU A 25 -11.45 -0.22 -2.62
C GLU A 25 -11.07 0.11 -1.17
N ARG A 26 -11.43 -0.79 -0.24
CA ARG A 26 -11.02 -0.69 1.17
C ARG A 26 -9.50 -0.69 1.35
N GLU A 27 -8.78 -1.57 0.65
CA GLU A 27 -7.33 -1.57 0.68
C GLU A 27 -6.74 -0.32 0.03
N ARG A 28 -7.35 0.17 -1.06
CA ARG A 28 -6.94 1.42 -1.68
C ARG A 28 -7.09 2.56 -0.69
N GLU A 29 -8.28 2.78 -0.13
CA GLU A 29 -8.53 3.81 0.88
C GLU A 29 -7.55 3.73 2.06
N ARG A 30 -7.29 2.54 2.60
CA ARG A 30 -6.28 2.34 3.67
C ARG A 30 -4.88 2.77 3.24
N ARG A 31 -4.49 2.48 1.99
CA ARG A 31 -3.22 2.91 1.40
C ARG A 31 -3.21 4.42 1.09
N MET A 32 -4.37 5.04 0.84
CA MET A 32 -4.50 6.49 0.58
C MET A 32 -4.46 7.34 1.86
N ARG A 33 -4.77 6.78 3.05
CA ARG A 33 -4.90 7.56 4.32
C ARG A 33 -3.66 8.37 4.73
N GLY A 34 -2.49 8.10 4.14
CA GLY A 34 -1.25 8.84 4.39
C GLY A 34 -0.83 9.82 3.29
N PHE A 35 -1.52 9.88 2.15
CA PHE A 35 -1.09 10.70 1.01
C PHE A 35 -2.02 11.88 0.76
N SER A 36 -1.46 13.10 0.83
CA SER A 36 -2.21 14.34 0.60
C SER A 36 -2.55 14.60 -0.88
N ASN A 37 -1.92 13.90 -1.84
CA ASN A 37 -2.10 14.15 -3.28
C ASN A 37 -2.39 12.84 -4.05
N LEU A 38 -3.53 12.82 -4.74
CA LEU A 38 -4.02 11.66 -5.50
C LEU A 38 -3.06 11.22 -6.62
N LYS A 39 -2.46 12.16 -7.34
CA LYS A 39 -1.57 11.87 -8.50
C LYS A 39 -0.28 11.18 -8.05
N ARG A 40 0.35 11.70 -6.98
CA ARG A 40 1.53 11.09 -6.37
C ARG A 40 1.20 9.69 -5.82
N THR A 41 0.01 9.52 -5.26
CA THR A 41 -0.40 8.21 -4.75
C THR A 41 -0.66 7.21 -5.87
N GLN A 42 -1.23 7.64 -6.99
CA GLN A 42 -1.45 6.75 -8.15
C GLN A 42 -0.12 6.25 -8.71
N GLN A 43 0.87 7.14 -8.88
CA GLN A 43 2.23 6.79 -9.30
C GLN A 43 2.90 5.86 -8.29
N TYR A 44 2.78 6.15 -6.99
CA TYR A 44 3.30 5.27 -5.95
C TYR A 44 2.66 3.88 -6.02
N LEU A 45 1.32 3.80 -6.12
CA LEU A 45 0.60 2.53 -6.16
C LEU A 45 0.88 1.71 -7.42
N SER A 46 1.09 2.35 -8.58
CA SER A 46 1.44 1.64 -9.82
C SER A 46 2.79 0.96 -9.72
N CYS A 47 3.77 1.59 -9.08
CA CYS A 47 5.10 1.01 -8.87
C CYS A 47 5.13 0.05 -7.66
N PHE A 48 4.33 0.31 -6.62
CA PHE A 48 4.36 -0.43 -5.37
C PHE A 48 3.72 -1.83 -5.46
N GLY A 49 2.77 -2.04 -6.38
CA GLY A 49 2.14 -3.35 -6.58
C GLY A 49 3.15 -4.47 -6.87
N PRO A 50 3.96 -4.36 -7.94
CA PRO A 50 5.01 -5.31 -8.27
C PRO A 50 6.03 -5.49 -7.14
N ILE A 51 6.50 -4.40 -6.53
CA ILE A 51 7.45 -4.44 -5.41
C ILE A 51 6.88 -5.28 -4.26
N ARG A 52 5.63 -5.02 -3.85
CA ARG A 52 5.00 -5.77 -2.75
C ARG A 52 4.86 -7.26 -3.05
N GLN A 53 4.62 -7.64 -4.31
CA GLN A 53 4.54 -9.03 -4.72
C GLN A 53 5.88 -9.76 -4.54
N HIS A 54 7.01 -9.12 -4.82
CA HIS A 54 8.34 -9.69 -4.59
C HIS A 54 8.63 -9.97 -3.10
N PHE A 55 8.02 -9.22 -2.18
CA PHE A 55 8.15 -9.41 -0.74
C PHE A 55 7.04 -10.26 -0.12
N ALA A 56 6.08 -10.76 -0.90
CA ALA A 56 4.98 -11.60 -0.43
C ALA A 56 5.40 -13.05 -0.14
N LEU A 57 6.57 -13.23 0.49
CA LEU A 57 7.08 -14.52 0.95
C LEU A 57 6.31 -14.95 2.20
N ALA A 58 5.92 -16.22 2.27
CA ALA A 58 5.21 -16.80 3.41
C ALA A 58 6.15 -16.93 4.63
N ARG A 59 6.40 -15.80 5.31
CA ARG A 59 7.27 -15.68 6.50
C ARG A 59 7.01 -16.78 7.53
N HIS A 60 5.74 -17.17 7.70
CA HIS A 60 5.28 -18.14 8.68
C HIS A 60 5.60 -19.59 8.32
N LEU A 61 5.92 -19.89 7.05
CA LEU A 61 6.30 -21.23 6.59
C LEU A 61 7.81 -21.44 6.57
N LEU A 62 8.59 -20.39 6.85
CA LEU A 62 10.04 -20.37 6.63
C LEU A 62 10.79 -20.14 7.94
N SER A 63 11.89 -20.90 8.10
CA SER A 63 12.87 -20.57 9.14
C SER A 63 13.46 -19.19 8.90
N ALA A 64 13.91 -18.53 9.96
CA ALA A 64 14.46 -17.18 9.85
C ALA A 64 15.66 -17.08 8.90
N SER A 65 16.51 -18.12 8.84
CA SER A 65 17.66 -18.16 7.95
C SER A 65 17.25 -18.30 6.48
N LEU A 66 16.30 -19.19 6.17
CA LEU A 66 15.80 -19.40 4.82
C LEU A 66 15.05 -18.16 4.30
N TYR A 67 14.24 -17.53 5.16
CA TYR A 67 13.55 -16.28 4.84
C TYR A 67 14.52 -15.16 4.46
N ARG A 68 15.61 -14.97 5.21
CA ARG A 68 16.63 -13.95 4.88
C ARG A 68 17.32 -14.24 3.55
N LYS A 69 17.63 -15.51 3.25
CA LYS A 69 18.21 -15.90 1.95
C LYS A 69 17.26 -15.58 0.79
N GLN A 70 15.98 -15.89 0.96
CA GLN A 70 14.96 -15.61 -0.06
C GLN A 70 14.69 -14.12 -0.24
N LEU A 71 14.88 -13.30 0.81
CA LEU A 71 14.76 -11.85 0.72
C LEU A 71 15.87 -11.18 -0.10
N ALA A 72 17.05 -11.80 -0.23
CA ALA A 72 18.19 -11.20 -0.91
C ALA A 72 17.87 -10.82 -2.38
N ALA A 73 17.21 -11.71 -3.12
CA ALA A 73 16.85 -11.47 -4.52
C ALA A 73 15.81 -10.33 -4.70
N PRO A 74 14.68 -10.30 -3.98
CA PRO A 74 13.77 -9.15 -3.95
C PRO A 74 14.43 -7.82 -3.59
N PHE A 75 15.39 -7.82 -2.67
CA PHE A 75 16.14 -6.62 -2.29
C PHE A 75 17.01 -6.08 -3.44
N VAL A 76 17.70 -6.96 -4.17
CA VAL A 76 18.51 -6.56 -5.34
C VAL A 76 17.60 -5.99 -6.44
N ALA A 77 16.54 -6.70 -6.80
CA ALA A 77 15.60 -6.23 -7.83
C ALA A 77 14.99 -4.86 -7.46
N SER A 78 14.60 -4.67 -6.18
CA SER A 78 14.04 -3.39 -5.72
C SER A 78 15.05 -2.24 -5.78
N ARG A 79 16.34 -2.53 -5.59
CA ARG A 79 17.41 -1.55 -5.67
C ARG A 79 17.66 -1.10 -7.12
N GLU A 80 17.66 -2.02 -8.07
CA GLU A 80 17.76 -1.71 -9.50
C GLU A 80 16.62 -0.78 -9.96
N PHE A 81 15.38 -1.06 -9.53
CA PHE A 81 14.24 -0.17 -9.82
C PHE A 81 14.37 1.22 -9.18
N ALA A 82 14.91 1.29 -7.95
CA ALA A 82 15.13 2.55 -7.26
C ALA A 82 16.24 3.38 -7.93
N GLU A 83 17.30 2.75 -8.41
CA GLU A 83 18.40 3.38 -9.14
C GLU A 83 17.93 3.97 -10.48
N ILE A 84 17.02 3.29 -11.20
CA ILE A 84 16.36 3.83 -12.41
C ILE A 84 15.53 5.08 -12.10
N THR A 85 14.93 5.16 -10.91
CA THR A 85 14.06 6.28 -10.52
C THR A 85 14.85 7.49 -10.00
N GLN A 86 16.06 7.29 -9.46
CA GLN A 86 16.91 8.36 -8.92
C GLN A 86 17.68 9.15 -10.00
N ASN A 87 17.73 8.65 -11.24
CA ASN A 87 18.34 9.34 -12.38
C ASN A 87 17.27 9.85 -13.36
N PRO A 88 16.67 11.04 -13.15
CA PRO A 88 15.74 11.61 -14.12
C PRO A 88 16.39 12.06 -15.44
N SER A 89 17.72 11.92 -15.60
CA SER A 89 18.45 12.33 -16.82
C SER A 89 18.54 11.28 -17.94
N SER A 90 18.08 10.04 -17.76
CA SER A 90 18.21 9.00 -18.80
C SER A 90 16.90 8.60 -19.48
N ALA A 91 15.80 9.33 -19.26
CA ALA A 91 14.56 9.16 -20.00
C ALA A 91 14.35 10.38 -20.91
N PHE A 92 14.95 10.33 -22.10
CA PHE A 92 14.47 11.07 -23.27
C PHE A 92 13.41 10.24 -23.99
#